data_AF-A0A4Y2B580-F1
#
_entry.id   AF-A0A4Y2B580-F1
#
_cell.length_a   1.000
_cell.length_b   1.000
_cell.length_c   1.000
_cell.angle_alpha   90.00
_cell.angle_beta   90.00
_cell.angle_gamma   90.00
#
_symmetry.space_group_name_H-M   'P 1'
#
loop_
_entity.id
_entity.type
_entity.pdbx_description
1 polymer ?
#
loop_
_entity_poly.entity_id
_entity_poly.type
_entity_poly.pdbx_seq_one_letter_code
_entity_poly.pdbx_strand_id
1 'polypeptide(L)'
;MARLCRRQRTEAIITAAYLFMTIFLYAANGSKIKCYGTKTLKLDLSLRRKFVVADVSHPILGSDFVERFELLVDIKNRRLIDNLTYLSAKGITATGNSLGLTLVSNQSPYHTILNRYRELLTPMLCDVSASHNIENCIETRGPPMFSKVRRLNLEKLKFLKQEFRTLMEQGIISPSKSASLC
;
A
#
# COMPACT_ATOMS: atom_id res chain seq x y z
N MET A 1 -5.18 25.58 -10.83
CA MET A 1 -5.57 26.27 -9.58
C MET A 1 -7.02 25.93 -9.26
N ALA A 2 -7.27 24.87 -8.50
CA ALA A 2 -8.59 24.59 -7.91
C ALA A 2 -8.41 24.57 -6.40
N ARG A 3 -8.58 25.75 -5.79
CA ARG A 3 -8.67 25.88 -4.34
C ARG A 3 -10.02 25.30 -3.91
N LEU A 4 -10.00 24.11 -3.30
CA LEU A 4 -11.13 23.68 -2.48
C LEU A 4 -11.21 24.67 -1.31
N CYS A 5 -12.33 25.37 -1.25
CA CYS A 5 -12.63 26.50 -0.38
C CYS A 5 -12.04 26.40 1.04
N ARG A 6 -11.02 27.21 1.37
CA ARG A 6 -10.64 27.52 2.75
C ARG A 6 -11.62 28.54 3.35
N ARG A 7 -12.88 28.17 3.56
CA ARG A 7 -13.84 28.79 4.51
C ARG A 7 -15.24 28.21 4.32
N GLN A 8 -15.47 27.03 4.87
CA GLN A 8 -16.72 26.57 5.47
C GLN A 8 -16.46 25.14 5.95
N ARG A 9 -16.66 24.91 7.25
CA ARG A 9 -16.43 23.62 7.89
C ARG A 9 -17.33 22.57 7.23
N THR A 10 -16.70 21.49 6.74
CA THR A 10 -17.28 20.15 6.54
C THR A 10 -18.51 20.05 5.64
N GLU A 11 -18.37 20.36 4.35
CA GLU A 11 -19.29 19.83 3.32
C GLU A 11 -18.55 18.78 2.50
N ALA A 12 -18.99 17.53 2.61
CA ALA A 12 -18.43 16.43 1.84
C ALA A 12 -19.53 15.77 1.01
N ILE A 13 -19.12 15.27 -0.15
CA ILE A 13 -20.03 15.04 -1.27
C ILE A 13 -20.02 13.54 -1.59
N ILE A 14 -21.18 12.88 -1.47
CA ILE A 14 -21.34 11.45 -1.77
C ILE A 14 -22.41 11.32 -2.84
N THR A 15 -22.14 10.56 -3.90
CA THR A 15 -23.09 10.39 -5.00
C THR A 15 -24.24 9.49 -4.56
N ALA A 16 -25.47 9.86 -4.90
CA ALA A 16 -26.57 8.92 -4.95
C ALA A 16 -27.23 9.03 -6.33
N ALA A 17 -27.22 7.93 -7.06
CA ALA A 17 -27.70 7.86 -8.43
C ALA A 17 -29.18 7.47 -8.50
N TYR A 18 -30.10 8.15 -7.78
CA TYR A 18 -31.54 7.99 -8.05
C TYR A 18 -32.35 9.28 -7.88
N LEU A 19 -33.28 9.43 -8.82
CA LEU A 19 -34.32 10.46 -8.94
C LEU A 19 -35.30 10.36 -7.74
N PHE A 20 -35.55 11.48 -7.06
CA PHE A 20 -36.75 11.75 -6.24
C PHE A 20 -37.09 10.84 -5.03
N MET A 21 -36.12 10.20 -4.38
CA MET A 21 -36.33 9.59 -3.06
C MET A 21 -35.36 10.18 -2.04
N THR A 22 -35.84 10.47 -0.83
CA THR A 22 -35.03 10.96 0.29
C THR A 22 -33.94 9.95 0.61
N ILE A 23 -32.71 10.21 0.13
CA ILE A 23 -31.57 9.32 0.36
C ILE A 23 -31.12 9.48 1.80
N PHE A 24 -31.17 8.40 2.56
CA PHE A 24 -30.51 8.31 3.87
C PHE A 24 -29.17 7.61 3.68
N LEU A 25 -28.09 8.30 4.08
CA LEU A 25 -26.75 7.73 4.11
C LEU A 25 -26.46 7.22 5.52
N TYR A 26 -25.80 6.08 5.60
CA TYR A 26 -25.36 5.48 6.87
C TYR A 26 -23.85 5.29 6.82
N ALA A 27 -23.17 5.60 7.92
CA ALA A 27 -21.75 5.31 8.09
C ALA A 27 -21.55 3.81 8.37
N ALA A 28 -20.30 3.35 8.23
CA ALA A 28 -19.93 1.95 8.50
C ALA A 28 -20.23 1.49 9.95
N ASN A 29 -20.32 2.44 10.89
CA ASN A 29 -20.73 2.18 12.27
C ASN A 29 -22.26 2.14 12.47
N GLY A 30 -23.06 2.18 11.39
CA GLY A 30 -24.51 2.19 11.42
C GLY A 30 -25.16 3.54 11.77
N SER A 31 -24.38 4.57 12.08
CA SER A 31 -24.93 5.89 12.39
C SER A 31 -25.45 6.59 11.14
N LYS A 32 -26.55 7.33 11.30
CA LYS A 32 -27.17 8.10 10.21
C LYS A 32 -26.35 9.34 9.91
N ILE A 33 -25.96 9.52 8.65
CA ILE A 33 -25.26 10.71 8.16
C ILE A 33 -26.29 11.78 7.81
N LYS A 34 -26.07 13.02 8.26
CA LYS A 34 -26.92 14.15 7.90
C LYS A 34 -26.70 14.53 6.43
N CYS A 35 -27.78 14.69 5.68
CA CYS A 35 -27.75 15.09 4.28
C CYS A 35 -28.49 16.42 4.12
N TYR A 36 -27.93 17.33 3.32
CA TYR A 36 -28.42 18.70 3.13
C TYR A 36 -28.99 18.95 1.72
N GLY A 37 -29.26 17.88 0.97
CA GLY A 37 -29.79 17.94 -0.40
C GLY A 37 -28.76 17.56 -1.46
N THR A 38 -29.03 17.93 -2.72
CA THR A 38 -28.15 17.59 -3.85
C THR A 38 -27.52 18.83 -4.46
N LYS A 39 -26.24 18.74 -4.83
CA LYS A 39 -25.49 19.76 -5.55
C LYS A 39 -24.88 19.16 -6.82
N THR A 40 -25.10 19.82 -7.95
CA THR A 40 -24.40 19.46 -9.19
C THR A 40 -22.98 19.97 -9.09
N LEU A 41 -21.99 19.08 -9.17
CA LEU A 41 -20.59 19.45 -9.20
C LEU A 41 -20.00 19.12 -10.55
N LYS A 42 -19.28 20.08 -11.10
CA LYS A 42 -18.37 19.84 -12.21
C LYS A 42 -17.05 19.34 -11.60
N LEU A 43 -16.98 18.04 -11.32
CA LEU A 43 -15.68 17.43 -11.10
C LEU A 43 -14.89 17.49 -12.40
N ASP A 44 -13.59 17.70 -12.32
CA ASP A 44 -12.68 17.72 -13.47
C ASP A 44 -12.50 16.33 -14.13
N LEU A 45 -13.45 15.44 -13.86
CA LEU A 45 -13.60 14.09 -14.40
C LEU A 45 -14.39 14.08 -15.72
N SER A 46 -14.78 15.25 -16.25
CA SER A 46 -15.77 15.38 -17.34
C SER A 46 -17.15 14.78 -17.02
N LEU A 47 -17.34 14.26 -15.81
CA LEU A 47 -18.57 13.70 -15.27
C LEU A 47 -19.41 14.84 -14.65
N ARG A 48 -20.26 15.49 -15.44
CA ARG A 48 -21.29 16.41 -14.91
C ARG A 48 -22.38 15.61 -14.21
N ARG A 49 -22.18 15.27 -12.93
CA ARG A 49 -23.11 14.46 -12.15
C ARG A 49 -23.63 15.22 -10.93
N LYS A 50 -24.82 14.84 -10.46
CA LYS A 50 -25.42 15.34 -9.21
C LYS A 50 -24.88 14.52 -8.05
N PHE A 51 -24.53 15.20 -6.96
CA PHE A 51 -24.08 14.56 -5.75
C PHE A 51 -24.92 15.00 -4.55
N VAL A 52 -25.00 14.17 -3.51
CA VAL A 52 -25.61 14.52 -2.24
C VAL A 52 -24.58 15.24 -1.37
N VAL A 53 -24.98 16.35 -0.77
CA VAL A 53 -24.19 17.06 0.23
C VAL A 53 -24.44 16.39 1.58
N ALA A 54 -23.39 15.84 2.17
CA ALA A 54 -23.45 15.06 3.40
C ALA A 54 -22.45 15.61 4.44
N ASP A 55 -22.82 15.47 5.72
CA ASP A 55 -21.97 15.81 6.85
C ASP A 55 -20.97 14.67 7.12
N VAL A 56 -19.87 14.63 6.36
CA VAL A 56 -18.78 13.68 6.58
C VAL A 56 -17.43 14.38 6.66
N SER A 57 -16.54 13.84 7.49
CA SER A 57 -15.20 14.40 7.69
C SER A 57 -14.27 14.14 6.49
N HIS A 58 -14.45 13.01 5.81
CA HIS A 58 -13.63 12.58 4.67
C HIS A 58 -14.55 12.14 3.52
N PRO A 59 -14.72 12.97 2.47
CA PRO A 59 -15.46 12.56 1.29
C PRO A 59 -14.74 11.40 0.60
N ILE A 60 -15.46 10.31 0.41
CA ILE A 60 -14.99 9.12 -0.31
C ILE A 60 -15.96 8.79 -1.44
N LEU A 61 -15.41 8.35 -2.57
CA LEU A 61 -16.19 7.70 -3.62
C LEU A 61 -16.24 6.21 -3.30
N GLY A 62 -17.43 5.67 -3.10
CA GLY A 62 -17.63 4.25 -2.87
C GLY A 62 -17.36 3.42 -4.14
N SER A 63 -17.15 2.12 -3.95
CA SER A 63 -16.96 1.18 -5.06
C SER A 63 -18.22 1.05 -5.92
N ASP A 64 -19.40 1.21 -5.31
CA ASP A 64 -20.71 1.27 -5.98
C ASP A 64 -20.78 2.42 -7.00
N PHE A 65 -20.19 3.58 -6.68
CA PHE A 65 -20.07 4.69 -7.62
C PHE A 65 -19.13 4.35 -8.77
N VAL A 66 -17.97 3.77 -8.45
CA VAL A 66 -16.97 3.37 -9.45
C VAL A 66 -17.57 2.34 -10.43
N GLU A 67 -18.28 1.35 -9.91
CA GLU A 67 -18.99 0.33 -10.70
C GLU A 67 -20.09 0.94 -11.56
N ARG A 68 -20.99 1.73 -10.96
CA ARG A 68 -22.15 2.31 -11.65
C ARG A 68 -21.78 3.21 -12.83
N PHE A 69 -20.63 3.88 -12.75
CA PHE A 69 -20.15 4.78 -13.80
C PHE A 69 -18.99 4.19 -14.61
N GLU A 70 -18.71 2.89 -14.44
CA GLU A 70 -17.63 2.18 -15.13
C GLU A 70 -16.30 2.94 -15.10
N LEU A 71 -15.91 3.40 -13.92
CA LEU A 71 -14.68 4.17 -13.76
C LEU A 71 -13.51 3.21 -13.48
N LEU A 72 -12.42 3.35 -14.24
CA LEU A 72 -11.19 2.62 -13.99
C LEU A 72 -10.25 3.47 -13.13
N VAL A 73 -9.85 2.93 -11.99
CA VAL A 73 -8.93 3.58 -11.04
C VAL A 73 -7.49 3.17 -11.38
N ASP A 74 -6.70 4.10 -11.92
CA ASP A 74 -5.27 3.90 -12.19
C ASP A 74 -4.44 4.58 -11.10
N ILE A 75 -4.12 3.79 -10.07
CA ILE A 75 -3.38 4.24 -8.88
C ILE A 75 -1.96 4.69 -9.26
N LYS A 76 -1.28 3.91 -10.13
CA LYS A 76 0.11 4.16 -10.52
C LYS A 76 0.27 5.53 -11.18
N ASN A 77 -0.65 5.88 -12.08
CA ASN A 77 -0.61 7.16 -12.79
C ASN A 77 -1.45 8.25 -12.11
N ARG A 78 -2.06 7.94 -10.96
CA ARG A 78 -2.94 8.84 -10.19
C ARG A 78 -4.02 9.46 -11.08
N ARG A 79 -4.80 8.62 -11.77
CA ARG A 79 -5.89 9.08 -12.64
C ARG A 79 -7.11 8.18 -12.52
N LEU A 80 -8.27 8.78 -12.77
CA LEU A 80 -9.52 8.08 -12.95
C LEU A 80 -9.88 8.12 -14.44
N ILE A 81 -10.25 7.00 -15.01
CA ILE A 81 -10.55 6.85 -16.44
C ILE A 81 -12.01 6.45 -16.58
N ASP A 82 -12.75 7.11 -17.46
CA ASP A 82 -14.10 6.72 -17.84
C ASP A 82 -14.00 5.61 -18.90
N ASN A 83 -14.52 4.42 -18.62
CA ASN A 83 -14.41 3.26 -19.52
C ASN A 83 -15.18 3.44 -20.85
N LEU A 84 -16.23 4.28 -20.86
CA LEU A 84 -17.07 4.50 -22.04
C LEU A 84 -16.46 5.55 -22.97
N THR A 85 -15.93 6.64 -22.41
CA THR A 85 -15.41 7.78 -23.19
C THR A 85 -13.89 7.80 -23.30
N TYR A 86 -13.20 6.96 -22.54
CA TYR A 86 -11.74 6.94 -22.39
C TYR A 86 -11.14 8.27 -21.92
N LEU A 87 -11.98 9.21 -21.48
CA LEU A 87 -11.53 10.44 -20.87
C LEU A 87 -10.90 10.11 -19.53
N SER A 88 -9.79 10.76 -19.24
CA SER A 88 -9.10 10.59 -17.97
C SER A 88 -8.98 11.91 -17.24
N ALA A 89 -9.01 11.81 -15.93
CA ALA A 89 -8.84 12.95 -15.06
C ALA A 89 -7.82 12.67 -13.99
N LYS A 90 -6.91 13.64 -13.84
CA LYS A 90 -5.76 13.53 -12.97
C LYS A 90 -6.20 13.72 -11.52
N GLY A 91 -5.96 12.69 -10.71
CA GLY A 91 -6.10 12.76 -9.28
C GLY A 91 -4.97 13.57 -8.64
N ILE A 92 -5.31 14.28 -7.57
CA ILE A 92 -4.35 14.92 -6.68
C ILE A 92 -4.41 14.17 -5.36
N THR A 93 -3.26 13.88 -4.78
CA THR A 93 -3.19 13.29 -3.44
C THR A 93 -3.72 14.30 -2.42
N ALA A 94 -4.81 13.97 -1.73
CA ALA A 94 -5.30 14.78 -0.63
C ALA A 94 -4.25 14.85 0.48
N THR A 95 -3.94 16.05 0.95
CA THR A 95 -3.11 16.25 2.13
C THR A 95 -3.94 15.91 3.36
N GLY A 96 -3.77 14.71 3.90
CA GLY A 96 -4.44 14.25 5.11
C GLY A 96 -3.71 13.05 5.69
N ASN A 97 -3.96 12.73 6.95
CA ASN A 97 -3.49 11.48 7.53
C ASN A 97 -4.06 10.37 6.67
N SER A 98 -3.19 9.61 6.01
CA SER A 98 -3.61 8.38 5.33
C SER A 98 -4.47 7.60 6.32
N LEU A 99 -5.65 7.13 5.88
CA LEU A 99 -6.35 6.02 6.53
C LEU A 99 -5.52 4.76 6.31
N GLY A 100 -4.25 4.82 6.69
CA GLY A 100 -3.28 3.77 6.47
C GLY A 100 -3.82 2.57 7.19
N LEU A 101 -3.99 1.48 6.44
CA LEU A 101 -4.06 0.15 7.02
C LEU A 101 -2.79 0.00 7.86
N THR A 102 -2.94 0.30 9.14
CA THR A 102 -1.85 0.24 10.09
C THR A 102 -1.98 -1.13 10.71
N LEU A 103 -0.94 -1.96 10.58
CA LEU A 103 -0.88 -3.28 11.21
C LEU A 103 -1.15 -3.22 12.74
N VAL A 104 -0.97 -2.03 13.31
CA VAL A 104 -1.11 -1.72 14.73
C VAL A 104 -2.36 -0.90 14.95
N SER A 105 -3.36 -1.46 15.64
CA SER A 105 -4.54 -0.71 16.10
C SER A 105 -4.13 0.39 17.08
N ASN A 106 -4.68 1.60 16.89
CA ASN A 106 -4.48 2.72 17.83
C ASN A 106 -5.13 2.49 19.19
N GLN A 107 -6.02 1.50 19.30
CA GLN A 107 -6.70 1.12 20.55
C GLN A 107 -5.96 -0.02 21.28
N SER A 108 -4.90 -0.58 20.69
CA SER A 108 -4.11 -1.62 21.33
C SER A 108 -3.28 -1.02 22.47
N PRO A 109 -3.18 -1.68 23.64
CA PRO A 109 -2.24 -1.29 24.69
C PRO A 109 -0.79 -1.32 24.21
N TYR A 110 -0.50 -2.04 23.13
CA TYR A 110 0.82 -2.17 22.52
C TYR A 110 1.08 -1.14 21.41
N HIS A 111 0.15 -0.21 21.14
CA HIS A 111 0.31 0.75 20.06
C HIS A 111 1.60 1.58 20.20
N THR A 112 1.88 2.07 21.40
CA THR A 112 3.05 2.92 21.68
C THR A 112 4.36 2.19 21.41
N ILE A 113 4.47 0.92 21.79
CA ILE A 113 5.70 0.14 21.62
C ILE A 113 5.89 -0.29 20.17
N LEU A 114 4.84 -0.76 19.50
CA LEU A 114 4.91 -1.17 18.10
C LEU A 114 5.15 0.02 17.16
N ASN A 115 4.65 1.21 17.52
CA ASN A 115 4.93 2.45 16.77
C ASN A 115 6.36 2.97 17.04
N ARG A 116 6.90 2.71 18.24
CA ARG A 116 8.29 3.07 18.59
C ARG A 116 9.31 2.19 17.87
N TYR A 117 9.02 0.90 17.67
CA TYR A 117 9.92 -0.07 17.05
C TYR A 117 9.34 -0.63 15.74
N ARG A 118 9.01 0.26 14.79
CA ARG A 118 8.39 -0.14 13.52
C ARG A 118 9.33 -0.93 12.62
N GLU A 119 10.61 -0.68 12.72
CA GLU A 119 11.68 -1.38 12.02
C GLU A 119 11.67 -2.89 12.28
N LEU A 120 11.22 -3.34 13.46
CA LEU A 120 11.09 -4.76 13.80
C LEU A 120 9.93 -5.45 13.07
N LEU A 121 8.92 -4.69 12.66
CA LEU A 121 7.77 -5.20 11.92
C LEU A 121 8.00 -5.21 10.41
N THR A 122 9.09 -4.60 9.95
CA THR A 122 9.47 -4.61 8.55
C THR A 122 10.30 -5.87 8.32
N PRO A 123 9.94 -6.75 7.36
CA PRO A 123 10.82 -7.86 7.01
C PRO A 123 12.19 -7.27 6.61
N MET A 124 13.24 -7.66 7.32
CA MET A 124 14.62 -7.20 7.11
C MET A 124 14.95 -7.31 5.63
N LEU A 125 14.99 -6.18 4.91
CA LEU A 125 15.12 -6.19 3.45
C LEU A 125 16.58 -6.08 2.98
N CYS A 126 17.53 -5.74 3.85
CA CYS A 126 18.94 -5.57 3.50
C CYS A 126 19.83 -5.70 4.73
N ASP A 127 21.09 -6.08 4.47
CA ASP A 127 22.23 -6.19 5.40
C ASP A 127 22.13 -5.29 6.63
N VAL A 128 21.81 -5.90 7.77
CA VAL A 128 22.17 -5.30 9.05
C VAL A 128 23.66 -5.52 9.20
N SER A 129 24.46 -4.55 8.74
CA SER A 129 25.86 -4.45 9.15
C SER A 129 25.85 -4.44 10.69
N ALA A 130 26.37 -5.51 11.31
CA ALA A 130 26.42 -5.57 12.76
C ALA A 130 27.14 -4.32 13.26
N SER A 131 26.48 -3.52 14.11
CA SER A 131 27.02 -2.28 14.68
C SER A 131 28.31 -2.46 15.49
N HIS A 132 28.76 -3.70 15.67
CA HIS A 132 29.81 -4.08 16.58
C HIS A 132 30.94 -4.71 15.79
N ASN A 133 32.16 -4.28 16.08
CA ASN A 133 33.40 -4.80 15.51
C ASN A 133 33.76 -6.16 16.14
N ILE A 134 32.78 -7.05 16.23
CA ILE A 134 32.93 -8.40 16.77
C ILE A 134 32.80 -9.35 15.58
N GLU A 135 33.91 -9.97 15.23
CA GLU A 135 33.95 -11.03 14.22
C GLU A 135 33.85 -12.38 14.92
N ASN A 136 32.99 -13.26 14.39
CA ASN A 136 32.89 -14.63 14.87
C ASN A 136 34.02 -15.47 14.24
N CYS A 137 34.93 -16.01 15.05
CA CYS A 137 35.98 -16.92 14.61
C CYS A 137 35.63 -18.37 15.02
N ILE A 138 35.72 -19.29 14.08
CA ILE A 138 35.61 -20.74 14.35
C ILE A 138 37.03 -21.31 14.39
N GLU A 139 37.49 -21.67 15.58
CA GLU A 139 38.79 -22.33 15.75
C GLU A 139 38.72 -23.77 15.20
N THR A 140 39.54 -24.07 14.20
CA THR A 140 39.64 -25.41 13.60
C THR A 140 41.05 -25.98 13.83
N ARG A 141 41.14 -27.31 13.98
CA ARG A 141 42.42 -28.03 14.11
C ARG A 141 42.59 -28.99 12.94
N GLY A 142 43.80 -29.04 12.39
CA GLY A 142 44.13 -29.90 11.25
C GLY A 142 43.94 -29.24 9.88
N PRO A 143 44.21 -29.97 8.79
CA PRO A 143 44.13 -29.44 7.44
C PRO A 143 42.67 -29.27 6.95
N PRO A 144 42.40 -28.36 5.99
CA PRO A 144 41.09 -28.23 5.36
C PRO A 144 40.64 -29.54 4.70
N MET A 145 39.37 -29.90 4.91
CA MET A 145 38.77 -31.09 4.31
C MET A 145 37.97 -30.74 3.06
N PHE A 146 38.18 -31.48 1.98
CA PHE A 146 37.45 -31.35 0.72
C PHE A 146 36.46 -32.50 0.51
N SER A 147 35.29 -32.20 -0.05
CA SER A 147 34.37 -33.22 -0.55
C SER A 147 33.86 -32.83 -1.94
N LYS A 148 33.75 -33.82 -2.84
CA LYS A 148 33.30 -33.58 -4.21
C LYS A 148 31.81 -33.23 -4.24
N VAL A 149 31.46 -32.19 -5.00
CA VAL A 149 30.08 -31.76 -5.20
C VAL A 149 29.25 -32.90 -5.81
N ARG A 150 28.08 -33.18 -5.21
CA ARG A 150 27.14 -34.20 -5.70
C ARG A 150 26.19 -33.60 -6.72
N ARG A 151 25.83 -34.39 -7.75
CA ARG A 151 24.89 -33.98 -8.79
C ARG A 151 23.50 -33.76 -8.18
N LEU A 152 22.83 -32.71 -8.64
CA LEU A 152 21.45 -32.40 -8.30
C LEU A 152 20.54 -32.64 -9.50
N ASN A 153 19.28 -32.98 -9.25
CA ASN A 153 18.25 -32.98 -10.28
C ASN A 153 18.07 -31.55 -10.83
N LEU A 154 17.79 -31.42 -12.13
CA LEU A 154 17.58 -30.16 -12.86
C LEU A 154 16.57 -29.22 -12.20
N GLU A 155 15.45 -29.73 -11.69
CA GLU A 155 14.43 -28.90 -11.02
C GLU A 155 14.99 -28.26 -9.74
N LYS A 156 15.63 -29.07 -8.88
CA LYS A 156 16.27 -28.60 -7.65
C LYS A 156 17.42 -27.63 -7.95
N LEU A 157 18.17 -27.90 -9.02
CA LEU A 157 19.26 -27.03 -9.46
C LEU A 157 18.75 -25.65 -9.90
N LYS A 158 17.62 -25.60 -10.64
CA LYS A 158 17.01 -24.34 -11.08
C LYS A 158 16.52 -23.52 -9.89
N PHE A 159 15.82 -24.18 -8.94
CA PHE A 159 15.34 -23.54 -7.73
C PHE A 159 16.49 -22.97 -6.89
N LEU A 160 17.51 -23.79 -6.60
CA LEU A 160 18.66 -23.34 -5.81
C LEU A 160 19.41 -22.20 -6.49
N LYS A 161 19.64 -22.24 -7.81
CA LYS A 161 20.31 -21.12 -8.50
C LYS A 161 19.59 -19.79 -8.31
N GLN A 162 18.25 -19.80 -8.24
CA GLN A 162 17.49 -18.59 -7.97
C GLN A 162 17.66 -18.15 -6.52
N GLU A 163 17.55 -19.07 -5.57
CA GLU A 163 17.73 -18.79 -4.14
C GLU A 163 19.14 -18.24 -3.85
N PHE A 164 20.19 -18.87 -4.39
CA PHE A 164 21.57 -18.40 -4.25
C PHE A 164 21.76 -16.98 -4.82
N ARG A 165 21.06 -16.61 -5.90
CA ARG A 165 21.10 -15.22 -6.40
C ARG A 165 20.47 -14.25 -5.42
N THR A 166 19.31 -14.59 -4.88
CA THR A 166 18.64 -13.77 -3.86
C THR A 166 19.51 -13.61 -2.63
N LEU A 167 20.17 -14.66 -2.15
CA LEU A 167 21.08 -14.59 -1.01
C LEU A 167 22.34 -13.74 -1.31
N MET A 168 22.85 -13.76 -2.55
CA MET A 168 23.95 -12.87 -2.98
C MET A 168 23.50 -11.41 -3.04
N GLU A 169 22.32 -11.13 -3.59
CA GLU A 169 21.73 -9.79 -3.65
C GLU A 169 21.45 -9.22 -2.24
N GLN A 170 21.13 -10.09 -1.29
CA GLN A 170 20.93 -9.75 0.12
C GLN A 170 22.23 -9.59 0.93
N GLY A 171 23.40 -9.89 0.35
CA GLY A 171 24.70 -9.80 1.04
C GLY A 171 25.01 -10.95 2.02
N ILE A 172 24.11 -11.94 2.15
CA ILE A 172 24.26 -13.06 3.09
C ILE A 172 25.39 -14.01 2.68
N ILE A 173 25.60 -14.20 1.38
CA ILE A 173 26.66 -15.04 0.84
C ILE A 173 27.49 -14.28 -0.20
N SER A 174 28.76 -14.66 -0.33
CA SER A 174 29.66 -14.11 -1.34
C SER A 174 30.54 -15.21 -1.95
N PRO A 175 31.01 -15.04 -3.20
CA PRO A 175 31.98 -15.93 -3.79
C PRO A 175 33.30 -15.89 -3.00
N SER A 176 33.82 -17.06 -2.64
CA SER A 176 35.12 -17.20 -1.99
C SER A 176 35.98 -18.24 -2.70
N LYS A 177 37.30 -18.11 -2.57
CA LYS A 177 38.26 -19.12 -3.01
C LYS A 177 38.79 -19.83 -1.76
N SER A 178 38.36 -21.07 -1.55
CA SER A 178 38.79 -21.89 -0.42
C SER A 178 39.42 -23.18 -0.92
N ALA A 179 40.38 -23.72 -0.16
CA ALA A 179 41.05 -24.99 -0.47
C ALA A 179 40.09 -26.21 -0.46
N SER A 180 38.84 -26.00 -0.03
CA SER A 180 37.77 -26.99 0.08
C SER A 180 36.73 -26.92 -1.06
N LEU A 181 37.03 -26.24 -2.18
CA LEU A 181 36.18 -26.22 -3.38
C LEU A 181 37.06 -26.33 -4.66
N CYS A 182 37.25 -27.55 -5.19
CA CYS A 182 37.71 -27.79 -6.56
C CYS A 182 36.53 -28.16 -7.47
#